data_AF-A0A397ZC54-F1
#
_entry.id   AF-A0A397ZC54-F1
#
_cell.length_a   1.000
_cell.length_b   1.000
_cell.length_c   1.000
_cell.angle_alpha   90.00
_cell.angle_beta   90.00
_cell.angle_gamma   90.00
#
_symmetry.space_group_name_H-M   'P 1'
#
loop_
_entity.id
_entity.type
_entity.pdbx_description
1 polymer ?
#
loop_
_entity_poly.entity_id
_entity_poly.type
_entity_poly.pdbx_seq_one_letter_code
_entity_poly.pdbx_strand_id
1 'polypeptide(L)'
;MPIDMQTEIISRVARHSRRAVRNLLAVVPPLARSAAVPIVYRNLNIHPLTVHPRAALQRYQSLMENCLASGNLQAHYVRGIQQYFHHQNVNGGLLHLQIAAEGSYEKAVYLNGVIMLAKGETAIGQAMLDTLGWRQSKKRADRCWKRVKRSLHGIRVTRLESYMTAYRNTRETIACHRDNIHERCDTCYYYKKLTKFVYMM
;
A
#
# COMPACT_ATOMS: atom_id res chain seq x y z
N MET A 1 -11.10 -18.63 30.73
CA MET A 1 -10.20 -18.85 29.57
C MET A 1 -8.92 -18.07 29.78
N PRO A 2 -7.73 -18.67 29.57
CA PRO A 2 -6.44 -17.96 29.72
C PRO A 2 -6.29 -16.75 28.79
N ILE A 3 -5.50 -15.76 29.19
CA ILE A 3 -5.29 -14.50 28.44
C ILE A 3 -4.68 -14.76 27.06
N ASP A 4 -3.77 -15.73 26.94
CA ASP A 4 -3.10 -16.03 25.66
C ASP A 4 -4.07 -16.59 24.62
N MET A 5 -4.98 -17.47 25.03
CA MET A 5 -6.05 -17.98 24.16
C MET A 5 -7.02 -16.87 23.76
N GLN A 6 -7.40 -15.98 24.70
CA GLN A 6 -8.22 -14.83 24.38
C GLN A 6 -7.54 -13.94 23.34
N THR A 7 -6.25 -13.65 23.53
CA THR A 7 -5.45 -12.82 22.62
C THR A 7 -5.38 -13.44 21.22
N GLU A 8 -5.15 -14.75 21.12
CA GLU A 8 -5.13 -15.45 19.83
C GLU A 8 -6.49 -15.42 19.13
N ILE A 9 -7.58 -15.67 19.85
CA ILE A 9 -8.95 -15.58 19.29
C ILE A 9 -9.23 -14.17 18.80
N ILE A 10 -8.96 -13.15 19.63
CA ILE A 10 -9.19 -11.74 19.28
C ILE A 10 -8.31 -11.35 18.10
N SER A 11 -7.05 -11.80 18.04
CA SER A 11 -6.13 -11.57 16.93
C SER A 11 -6.66 -12.15 15.61
N ARG A 12 -7.24 -13.36 15.63
CA ARG A 12 -7.92 -13.94 14.45
C ARG A 12 -9.15 -13.12 14.05
N VAL A 13 -10.00 -12.72 15.00
CA VAL A 13 -11.15 -11.84 14.74
C VAL A 13 -10.69 -10.50 14.15
N ALA A 14 -9.57 -9.95 14.63
CA ALA A 14 -8.99 -8.70 14.18
C ALA A 14 -8.59 -8.73 12.70
N ARG A 15 -8.10 -9.88 12.19
CA ARG A 15 -7.79 -10.07 10.75
C ARG A 15 -9.01 -9.93 9.84
N HIS A 16 -10.19 -10.21 10.36
CA HIS A 16 -11.43 -10.18 9.56
C HIS A 16 -12.24 -8.91 9.80
N SER A 17 -12.33 -8.41 11.03
CA SER A 17 -13.22 -7.30 11.35
C SER A 17 -12.75 -6.46 12.52
N ARG A 18 -12.26 -5.25 12.22
CA ARG A 18 -12.04 -4.19 13.23
C ARG A 18 -13.29 -3.85 14.03
N ARG A 19 -14.47 -3.86 13.38
CA ARG A 19 -15.74 -3.56 14.07
C ARG A 19 -16.08 -4.63 15.10
N ALA A 20 -15.82 -5.90 14.78
CA ALA A 20 -16.01 -6.99 15.73
C ALA A 20 -15.10 -6.85 16.95
N VAL A 21 -13.81 -6.53 16.75
CA VAL A 21 -12.89 -6.25 17.87
C VAL A 21 -13.38 -5.09 18.70
N ARG A 22 -13.78 -3.97 18.09
CA ARG A 22 -14.33 -2.81 18.81
C ARG A 22 -15.59 -3.15 19.61
N ASN A 23 -16.50 -3.95 19.05
CA ASN A 23 -17.72 -4.35 19.73
C ASN A 23 -17.40 -5.30 20.90
N LEU A 24 -16.49 -6.26 20.70
CA LEU A 24 -16.02 -7.18 21.73
C LEU A 24 -15.38 -6.43 22.90
N LEU A 25 -14.57 -5.40 22.60
CA LEU A 25 -13.99 -4.48 23.57
C LEU A 25 -15.03 -3.70 24.39
N ALA A 26 -16.11 -3.24 23.74
CA ALA A 26 -17.15 -2.45 24.39
C ALA A 26 -18.06 -3.28 25.29
N VAL A 27 -18.26 -4.56 24.97
CA VAL A 27 -19.21 -5.44 25.68
C VAL A 27 -18.54 -6.22 26.81
N VAL A 28 -17.23 -6.52 26.71
CA VAL A 28 -16.55 -7.42 27.64
C VAL A 28 -15.28 -6.77 28.21
N PRO A 29 -15.37 -6.03 29.34
CA PRO A 29 -14.22 -5.32 29.93
C PRO A 29 -12.98 -6.19 30.22
N PRO A 30 -13.09 -7.46 30.67
CA PRO A 30 -11.92 -8.33 30.84
C PRO A 30 -11.14 -8.59 29.54
N LEU A 31 -11.83 -8.63 28.39
CA LEU A 31 -11.20 -8.84 27.08
C LEU A 31 -10.47 -7.58 26.58
N ALA A 32 -10.70 -6.41 27.20
CA ALA A 32 -10.01 -5.19 26.84
C ALA A 32 -8.50 -5.27 27.08
N ARG A 33 -8.08 -5.96 28.15
CA ARG A 33 -6.65 -6.20 28.44
C ARG A 33 -6.03 -7.12 27.39
N SER A 34 -6.71 -8.20 27.02
CA SER A 34 -6.26 -9.18 26.01
C SER A 34 -6.27 -8.63 24.58
N ALA A 35 -7.03 -7.57 24.31
CA ALA A 35 -7.11 -6.90 23.01
C ALA A 35 -6.11 -5.75 22.85
N ALA A 36 -5.59 -5.20 23.96
CA ALA A 36 -4.58 -4.13 23.96
C ALA A 36 -3.15 -4.65 23.79
N VAL A 37 -2.99 -5.80 23.10
CA VAL A 37 -1.71 -6.48 22.92
C VAL A 37 -1.18 -6.22 21.50
N PRO A 38 0.14 -6.00 21.29
CA PRO A 38 0.70 -5.67 19.99
C PRO A 38 0.29 -6.63 18.84
N ILE A 39 0.16 -7.93 19.12
CA ILE A 39 -0.24 -8.91 18.10
C ILE A 39 -1.63 -8.65 17.49
N VAL A 40 -2.57 -8.13 18.30
CA VAL A 40 -3.92 -7.79 17.84
C VAL A 40 -3.86 -6.61 16.88
N TYR A 41 -3.12 -5.56 17.22
CA TYR A 41 -2.93 -4.39 16.37
C TYR A 41 -2.13 -4.70 15.11
N ARG A 42 -1.13 -5.59 15.18
CA ARG A 42 -0.37 -6.09 14.04
C ARG A 42 -1.28 -6.77 13.01
N ASN A 43 -2.24 -7.56 13.49
CA ASN A 43 -3.17 -8.33 12.67
C ASN A 43 -4.47 -7.59 12.33
N LEU A 44 -4.72 -6.43 12.94
CA LEU A 44 -5.97 -5.69 12.80
C LEU A 44 -6.20 -5.25 11.36
N ASN A 45 -7.36 -5.62 10.83
CA ASN A 45 -7.76 -5.26 9.49
C ASN A 45 -8.37 -3.85 9.46
N ILE A 46 -7.57 -2.91 8.98
CA ILE A 46 -7.94 -1.50 8.78
C ILE A 46 -8.23 -1.20 7.31
N HIS A 47 -8.71 -2.18 6.53
CA HIS A 47 -8.96 -2.05 5.09
C HIS A 47 -9.68 -0.75 4.68
N PRO A 48 -10.72 -0.26 5.37
CA PRO A 48 -11.35 1.01 5.02
C PRO A 48 -10.38 2.19 5.01
N LEU A 49 -9.42 2.25 5.94
CA LEU A 49 -8.38 3.28 5.98
C LEU A 49 -7.37 3.11 4.83
N THR A 50 -7.14 1.87 4.39
CA THR A 50 -6.29 1.62 3.21
C THR A 50 -6.96 2.02 1.90
N VAL A 51 -8.29 2.12 1.85
CA VAL A 51 -9.05 2.63 0.69
C VAL A 51 -9.16 4.15 0.76
N HIS A 52 -9.26 4.72 1.97
CA HIS A 52 -9.33 6.17 2.18
C HIS A 52 -8.28 6.65 3.20
N PRO A 53 -6.98 6.69 2.84
CA PRO A 53 -5.89 7.11 3.74
C PRO A 53 -6.09 8.50 4.36
N ARG A 54 -6.77 9.42 3.65
CA ARG A 54 -7.09 10.76 4.17
C ARG A 54 -7.96 10.72 5.44
N ALA A 55 -8.83 9.71 5.58
CA ALA A 55 -9.69 9.58 6.76
C ALA A 55 -8.88 9.42 8.05
N ALA A 56 -7.67 8.86 7.95
CA ALA A 56 -6.76 8.65 9.06
C ALA A 56 -5.89 9.87 9.43
N LEU A 57 -6.02 11.01 8.72
CA LEU A 57 -5.27 12.23 9.05
C LEU A 57 -5.83 12.92 10.29
N GLN A 58 -7.16 13.04 10.35
CA GLN A 58 -7.88 13.75 11.42
C GLN A 58 -8.56 12.80 12.40
N ARG A 59 -8.85 11.57 11.98
CA ARG A 59 -9.53 10.56 12.80
C ARG A 59 -8.63 9.34 12.94
N TYR A 60 -8.83 8.56 14.01
CA TYR A 60 -8.12 7.29 14.20
C TYR A 60 -6.60 7.42 14.43
N GLN A 61 -6.11 8.55 14.94
CA GLN A 61 -4.67 8.77 15.19
C GLN A 61 -4.10 7.72 16.16
N SER A 62 -4.71 7.55 17.33
CA SER A 62 -4.29 6.54 18.32
C SER A 62 -4.32 5.11 17.78
N LEU A 63 -5.35 4.77 17.00
CA LEU A 63 -5.45 3.47 16.33
C LEU A 63 -4.28 3.26 15.34
N MET A 64 -3.98 4.28 14.54
CA MET A 64 -2.89 4.23 13.58
C MET A 64 -1.53 4.12 14.25
N GLU A 65 -1.29 4.85 15.34
CA GLU A 65 -0.06 4.77 16.14
C GLU A 65 0.15 3.38 16.71
N ASN A 66 -0.89 2.79 17.34
CA ASN A 66 -0.83 1.43 17.87
C ASN A 66 -0.56 0.40 16.76
N CYS A 67 -1.22 0.53 15.61
CA CYS A 67 -0.99 -0.34 14.46
C CYS A 67 0.43 -0.20 13.89
N LEU A 68 0.97 1.03 13.79
CA LEU A 68 2.34 1.27 13.31
C LEU A 68 3.38 0.72 14.28
N ALA A 69 3.24 1.01 15.58
CA ALA A 69 4.13 0.48 16.62
C ALA A 69 4.14 -1.06 16.65
N SER A 70 3.03 -1.68 16.25
CA SER A 70 2.89 -3.14 16.17
C SER A 70 3.31 -3.75 14.82
N GLY A 71 3.82 -2.94 13.87
CA GLY A 71 4.26 -3.42 12.56
C GLY A 71 3.13 -3.84 11.61
N ASN A 72 1.94 -3.24 11.73
CA ASN A 72 0.81 -3.52 10.84
C ASN A 72 1.08 -2.97 9.43
N LEU A 73 1.19 -3.86 8.44
CA LEU A 73 1.55 -3.50 7.06
C LEU A 73 0.51 -2.59 6.38
N GLN A 74 -0.77 -2.74 6.73
CA GLN A 74 -1.82 -1.85 6.22
C GLN A 74 -1.65 -0.43 6.75
N ALA A 75 -1.20 -0.29 8.01
CA ALA A 75 -0.95 1.00 8.63
C ALA A 75 0.29 1.67 8.04
N HIS A 76 1.37 0.91 7.83
CA HIS A 76 2.54 1.39 7.10
C HIS A 76 2.17 1.86 5.69
N TYR A 77 1.36 1.12 4.94
CA TYR A 77 0.88 1.57 3.63
C TYR A 77 0.10 2.89 3.69
N VAL A 78 -0.83 3.03 4.64
CA VAL A 78 -1.62 4.26 4.83
C VAL A 78 -0.70 5.44 5.17
N ARG A 79 0.22 5.26 6.12
CA ARG A 79 1.18 6.29 6.54
C ARG A 79 2.11 6.67 5.40
N GLY A 80 2.57 5.69 4.61
CA GLY A 80 3.38 5.89 3.42
C GLY A 80 2.69 6.78 2.39
N ILE A 81 1.41 6.55 2.10
CA ILE A 81 0.64 7.42 1.21
C ILE A 81 0.50 8.84 1.76
N GLN A 82 0.18 8.98 3.06
CA GLN A 82 0.02 10.29 3.69
C GLN A 82 1.32 11.08 3.65
N GLN A 83 2.44 10.48 4.06
CA GLN A 83 3.74 11.15 4.09
C GLN A 83 4.21 11.48 2.67
N TYR A 84 4.15 10.51 1.74
CA TYR A 84 4.67 10.69 0.38
C TYR A 84 3.86 11.70 -0.44
N PHE A 85 2.53 11.53 -0.50
CA PHE A 85 1.69 12.30 -1.42
C PHE A 85 1.04 13.51 -0.77
N HIS A 86 0.60 13.41 0.49
CA HIS A 86 -0.13 14.50 1.13
C HIS A 86 0.81 15.50 1.82
N HIS A 87 1.78 15.03 2.59
CA HIS A 87 2.74 15.89 3.30
C HIS A 87 4.00 16.19 2.49
N GLN A 88 4.19 15.57 1.33
CA GLN A 88 5.38 15.71 0.48
C GLN A 88 6.70 15.33 1.18
N ASN A 89 6.61 14.56 2.26
CA ASN A 89 7.75 13.94 2.92
C ASN A 89 8.11 12.66 2.16
N VAL A 90 8.89 12.82 1.08
CA VAL A 90 9.28 11.74 0.17
C VAL A 90 9.98 10.61 0.92
N ASN A 91 10.96 10.92 1.77
CA ASN A 91 11.78 9.92 2.46
C ASN A 91 10.96 9.13 3.49
N GLY A 92 10.21 9.83 4.35
CA GLY A 92 9.34 9.17 5.33
C GLY A 92 8.24 8.34 4.65
N GLY A 93 7.69 8.85 3.55
CA GLY A 93 6.71 8.13 2.74
C GLY A 93 7.25 6.84 2.14
N LEU A 94 8.45 6.89 1.54
CA LEU A 94 9.11 5.72 0.96
C LEU A 94 9.46 4.68 2.02
N LEU A 95 9.99 5.10 3.17
CA LEU A 95 10.31 4.19 4.27
C LEU A 95 9.10 3.35 4.68
N HIS A 96 7.95 3.98 4.89
CA HIS A 96 6.73 3.26 5.24
C HIS A 96 6.20 2.36 4.12
N LEU A 97 6.27 2.81 2.85
CA LEU A 97 5.88 2.00 1.71
C LEU A 97 6.80 0.78 1.54
N GLN A 98 8.09 0.93 1.81
CA GLN A 98 9.08 -0.14 1.76
C GLN A 98 8.81 -1.19 2.83
N ILE A 99 8.62 -0.80 4.09
CA ILE A 99 8.26 -1.73 5.18
C ILE A 99 7.02 -2.56 4.81
N ALA A 100 5.98 -1.91 4.27
CA ALA A 100 4.77 -2.61 3.84
C ALA A 100 5.03 -3.55 2.64
N ALA A 101 5.89 -3.15 1.70
CA ALA A 101 6.24 -3.94 0.53
C ALA A 101 7.09 -5.18 0.88
N GLU A 102 8.08 -5.03 1.76
CA GLU A 102 8.90 -6.14 2.29
C GLU A 102 8.04 -7.16 3.05
N GLY A 103 7.02 -6.68 3.77
CA GLY A 103 5.96 -7.52 4.34
C GLY A 103 5.00 -8.15 3.31
N SER A 104 5.29 -8.06 2.00
CA SER A 104 4.48 -8.60 0.91
C SER A 104 3.06 -8.03 0.80
N TYR A 105 2.83 -6.81 1.28
CA TYR A 105 1.55 -6.14 1.08
C TYR A 105 1.43 -5.65 -0.37
N GLU A 106 0.70 -6.39 -1.21
CA GLU A 106 0.66 -6.22 -2.67
C GLU A 106 0.46 -4.78 -3.17
N LYS A 107 -0.35 -3.98 -2.47
CA LYS A 107 -0.59 -2.58 -2.83
C LYS A 107 0.64 -1.70 -2.61
N ALA A 108 1.39 -1.96 -1.53
CA ALA A 108 2.66 -1.30 -1.27
C ALA A 108 3.74 -1.79 -2.24
N VAL A 109 3.82 -3.09 -2.52
CA VAL A 109 4.75 -3.64 -3.53
C VAL A 109 4.53 -2.97 -4.89
N TYR A 110 3.27 -2.91 -5.35
CA TYR A 110 2.96 -2.26 -6.62
C TYR A 110 3.29 -0.77 -6.61
N LEU A 111 2.83 -0.04 -5.59
CA LEU A 111 3.02 1.41 -5.52
C LEU A 111 4.50 1.78 -5.41
N ASN A 112 5.24 1.11 -4.53
CA ASN A 112 6.66 1.35 -4.35
C ASN A 112 7.44 0.98 -5.62
N GLY A 113 7.15 -0.18 -6.23
CA GLY A 113 7.78 -0.57 -7.49
C GLY A 113 7.58 0.47 -8.61
N VAL A 114 6.37 1.03 -8.75
CA VAL A 114 6.11 2.08 -9.73
C VAL A 114 6.78 3.41 -9.37
N ILE A 115 6.87 3.76 -8.08
CA ILE A 115 7.63 4.96 -7.64
C ILE A 115 9.13 4.79 -7.92
N MET A 116 9.69 3.61 -7.71
CA MET A 116 11.09 3.32 -8.04
C MET A 116 11.35 3.47 -9.55
N LEU A 117 10.49 2.91 -10.40
CA LEU A 117 10.55 3.16 -11.85
C LEU A 117 10.51 4.66 -12.17
N ALA A 118 9.62 5.42 -11.51
CA ALA A 118 9.48 6.85 -11.73
C ALA A 118 10.67 7.67 -11.21
N LYS A 119 11.45 7.14 -10.27
CA LYS A 119 12.69 7.76 -9.79
C LYS A 119 13.91 7.40 -10.65
N GLY A 120 13.76 6.55 -11.66
CA GLY A 120 14.85 6.03 -12.48
C GLY A 120 15.51 4.76 -11.93
N GLU A 121 15.09 4.29 -10.75
CA GLU A 121 15.56 3.06 -10.10
C GLU A 121 14.95 1.83 -10.75
N THR A 122 15.27 1.65 -12.04
CA THR A 122 14.56 0.75 -12.94
C THR A 122 14.67 -0.71 -12.49
N ALA A 123 15.88 -1.17 -12.16
CA ALA A 123 16.09 -2.55 -11.71
C ALA A 123 15.30 -2.87 -10.44
N ILE A 124 15.29 -1.96 -9.46
CA ILE A 124 14.55 -2.12 -8.21
C ILE A 124 13.04 -2.15 -8.49
N GLY A 125 12.54 -1.19 -9.27
CA GLY A 125 11.12 -1.11 -9.60
C GLY A 125 10.60 -2.34 -10.36
N GLN A 126 11.40 -2.86 -11.29
CA GLN A 126 11.09 -4.08 -12.04
C GLN A 126 11.06 -5.31 -11.12
N ALA A 127 12.11 -5.51 -10.32
CA ALA A 127 12.20 -6.64 -9.40
C ALA A 127 10.99 -6.69 -8.43
N MET A 128 10.60 -5.54 -7.87
CA MET A 128 9.40 -5.46 -7.02
C MET A 128 8.13 -5.86 -7.76
N LEU A 129 7.93 -5.36 -8.98
CA LEU A 129 6.73 -5.65 -9.76
C LEU A 129 6.69 -7.10 -10.25
N ASP A 130 7.85 -7.72 -10.49
CA ASP A 130 7.96 -9.15 -10.85
C ASP A 130 7.45 -10.06 -9.73
N THR A 131 7.63 -9.69 -8.44
CA THR A 131 7.07 -10.48 -7.31
C THR A 131 5.54 -10.60 -7.33
N LEU A 132 4.85 -9.71 -8.06
CA LEU A 132 3.40 -9.78 -8.24
C LEU A 132 2.98 -10.85 -9.27
N GLY A 133 3.93 -11.49 -9.95
CA GLY A 133 3.67 -12.56 -10.92
C GLY A 133 2.89 -12.08 -12.14
N TRP A 134 3.22 -10.89 -12.66
CA TRP A 134 2.45 -10.29 -13.74
C TRP A 134 2.58 -11.05 -15.07
N ARG A 135 3.69 -11.79 -15.26
CA ARG A 135 3.92 -12.69 -16.41
C ARG A 135 2.90 -13.81 -16.44
N GLN A 136 2.56 -14.37 -15.28
CA GLN A 136 1.52 -15.37 -15.10
C GLN A 136 0.12 -14.73 -15.15
N SER A 137 -0.06 -13.56 -14.52
CA SER A 137 -1.36 -12.90 -14.49
C SER A 137 -1.28 -11.37 -14.43
N LYS A 138 -1.44 -10.74 -15.60
CA LYS A 138 -1.57 -9.27 -15.73
C LYS A 138 -2.75 -8.71 -14.92
N LYS A 139 -3.79 -9.54 -14.69
CA LYS A 139 -4.99 -9.18 -13.90
C LYS A 139 -4.64 -8.82 -12.45
N ARG A 140 -3.64 -9.49 -11.84
CA ARG A 140 -3.24 -9.22 -10.44
C ARG A 140 -2.68 -7.80 -10.29
N ALA A 141 -1.73 -7.42 -11.13
CA ALA A 141 -1.17 -6.07 -11.16
C ALA A 141 -2.22 -5.00 -11.52
N ASP A 142 -3.18 -5.32 -12.40
CA ASP A 142 -4.28 -4.39 -12.72
C ASP A 142 -5.25 -4.18 -11.54
N ARG A 143 -5.50 -5.23 -10.74
CA ARG A 143 -6.25 -5.09 -9.48
C ARG A 143 -5.48 -4.24 -8.47
N CYS A 144 -4.16 -4.43 -8.33
CA CYS A 144 -3.32 -3.59 -7.47
C CYS A 144 -3.44 -2.12 -7.89
N TRP A 145 -3.30 -1.84 -9.19
CA TRP A 145 -3.46 -0.49 -9.72
C TRP A 145 -4.81 0.14 -9.37
N LYS A 146 -5.91 -0.56 -9.65
CA LYS A 146 -7.27 -0.07 -9.34
C LYS A 146 -7.43 0.24 -7.85
N ARG A 147 -6.84 -0.57 -6.97
CA ARG A 147 -6.90 -0.35 -5.52
C ARG A 147 -6.04 0.82 -5.09
N VAL A 148 -4.82 0.96 -5.62
CA VAL A 148 -3.94 2.11 -5.36
C VAL A 148 -4.58 3.41 -5.83
N LYS A 149 -5.19 3.43 -7.03
CA LYS A 149 -5.92 4.60 -7.53
C LYS A 149 -7.04 5.03 -6.57
N ARG A 150 -7.78 4.08 -5.98
CA ARG A 150 -8.78 4.40 -4.95
C ARG A 150 -8.15 4.98 -3.70
N SER A 151 -7.02 4.43 -3.24
CA SER A 151 -6.28 4.95 -2.09
C SER A 151 -5.75 6.38 -2.30
N LEU A 152 -5.41 6.74 -3.54
CA LEU A 152 -4.97 8.08 -3.91
C LEU A 152 -6.13 9.03 -4.26
N HIS A 153 -7.37 8.54 -4.28
CA HIS A 153 -8.52 9.35 -4.65
C HIS A 153 -8.68 10.54 -3.68
N GLY A 154 -8.81 11.73 -4.26
CA GLY A 154 -8.88 12.98 -3.52
C GLY A 154 -7.54 13.44 -2.93
N ILE A 155 -6.42 12.72 -3.09
CA ILE A 155 -5.09 13.21 -2.70
C ILE A 155 -4.46 13.91 -3.91
N ARG A 156 -3.95 15.13 -3.72
CA ARG A 156 -3.22 15.83 -4.78
C ARG A 156 -1.87 15.14 -4.97
N VAL A 157 -1.71 14.42 -6.07
CA VAL A 157 -0.42 13.80 -6.43
C VAL A 157 0.39 14.81 -7.24
N THR A 158 1.46 15.33 -6.64
CA THR A 158 2.40 16.19 -7.35
C THR A 158 3.23 15.34 -8.32
N ARG A 159 3.25 15.75 -9.58
CA ARG A 159 4.12 15.16 -10.60
C ARG A 159 5.50 15.81 -10.49
N LEU A 160 6.48 15.01 -10.05
CA LEU A 160 7.86 15.46 -9.91
C LEU A 160 8.57 15.42 -11.28
N GLU A 161 9.56 16.29 -11.48
CA GLU A 161 10.33 16.30 -12.74
C GLU A 161 11.07 14.98 -12.96
N SER A 162 11.57 14.35 -11.89
CA SER A 162 12.20 13.03 -11.95
C SER A 162 11.30 11.98 -12.59
N TYR A 163 9.98 12.04 -12.34
CA TYR A 163 9.02 11.12 -12.94
C TYR A 163 8.90 11.33 -14.45
N MET A 164 8.92 12.59 -14.89
CA MET A 164 8.85 12.93 -16.30
C MET A 164 10.13 12.55 -17.04
N THR A 165 11.29 12.78 -16.43
CA THR A 165 12.58 12.35 -16.96
C THR A 165 12.63 10.84 -17.11
N ALA A 166 12.29 10.08 -16.06
CA ALA A 166 12.26 8.61 -16.13
C ALA A 166 11.25 8.12 -17.19
N TYR A 167 10.09 8.77 -17.30
CA TYR A 167 9.11 8.46 -18.33
C TYR A 167 9.64 8.69 -19.75
N ARG A 168 10.26 9.86 -20.03
CA ARG A 168 10.82 10.19 -21.35
C ARG A 168 11.91 9.20 -21.75
N ASN A 169 12.88 8.98 -20.86
CA ASN A 169 13.99 8.05 -21.08
C ASN A 169 13.48 6.63 -21.34
N THR A 170 12.51 6.16 -20.55
CA THR A 170 11.92 4.84 -20.78
C THR A 170 11.14 4.78 -22.09
N ARG A 171 10.40 5.84 -22.45
CA ARG A 171 9.58 5.87 -23.68
C ARG A 171 10.42 5.71 -24.93
N GLU A 172 11.62 6.29 -24.96
CA GLU A 172 12.55 6.23 -26.10
C GLU A 172 13.00 4.80 -26.40
N THR A 173 13.13 3.95 -25.38
CA THR A 173 13.58 2.55 -25.54
C THR A 173 12.45 1.59 -25.95
N ILE A 174 11.19 1.96 -25.75
CA ILE A 174 10.06 1.09 -26.11
C ILE A 174 9.80 1.18 -27.60
N ALA A 175 9.85 0.08 -28.36
CA ALA A 175 9.46 0.07 -29.79
C ALA A 175 8.08 -0.56 -30.04
N CYS A 176 7.46 -1.18 -29.03
CA CYS A 176 6.25 -1.99 -29.18
C CYS A 176 5.02 -1.37 -28.51
N HIS A 177 3.86 -1.49 -29.16
CA HIS A 177 2.53 -1.13 -28.63
C HIS A 177 2.49 0.22 -27.89
N ARG A 178 3.28 1.24 -28.29
CA ARG A 178 3.50 2.47 -27.52
C ARG A 178 2.20 3.12 -27.05
N ASP A 179 1.23 3.20 -27.95
CA ASP A 179 -0.03 3.92 -27.73
C ASP A 179 -1.18 3.02 -27.26
N ASN A 180 -1.07 1.70 -27.42
CA ASN A 180 -2.09 0.74 -26.96
C ASN A 180 -1.84 0.32 -25.51
N ILE A 181 -2.35 1.06 -24.52
CA ILE A 181 -2.11 0.78 -23.08
C ILE A 181 -2.61 -0.60 -22.60
N HIS A 182 -3.51 -1.24 -23.35
CA HIS A 182 -4.12 -2.51 -22.98
C HIS A 182 -3.25 -3.72 -23.34
N GLU A 183 -2.61 -3.64 -24.51
CA GLU A 183 -1.69 -4.65 -25.00
C GLU A 183 -0.34 -4.56 -24.29
N ARG A 184 0.14 -5.63 -23.67
CA ARG A 184 1.32 -5.58 -22.82
C ARG A 184 2.17 -6.81 -23.07
N CYS A 185 3.39 -6.62 -23.54
CA CYS A 185 4.42 -7.65 -23.64
C CYS A 185 5.55 -7.33 -22.66
N ASP A 186 6.55 -8.21 -22.62
CA ASP A 186 7.61 -8.14 -21.62
C ASP A 186 8.45 -6.88 -21.70
N THR A 187 8.58 -6.32 -22.91
CA THR A 187 9.38 -5.13 -23.18
C THR A 187 8.67 -3.84 -22.77
N CYS A 188 7.34 -3.72 -22.96
CA CYS A 188 6.61 -2.49 -22.64
C CYS A 188 5.84 -2.53 -21.31
N TYR A 189 5.81 -3.65 -20.59
CA TYR A 189 4.99 -3.79 -19.37
C TYR A 189 5.29 -2.70 -18.33
N TYR A 190 6.55 -2.50 -17.98
CA TYR A 190 6.98 -1.53 -16.96
C TYR A 190 6.73 -0.09 -17.38
N TYR A 191 7.08 0.24 -18.64
CA TYR A 191 6.75 1.54 -19.23
C TYR A 191 5.26 1.85 -19.11
N LYS A 192 4.37 0.87 -19.32
CA LYS A 192 2.93 1.07 -19.22
C LYS A 192 2.46 1.24 -17.77
N LYS A 193 3.12 0.62 -16.80
CA LYS A 193 2.85 0.87 -15.37
C LYS A 193 3.29 2.27 -14.95
N LEU A 194 4.49 2.68 -15.38
CA LEU A 194 5.00 4.03 -15.19
C LEU A 194 4.08 5.08 -15.84
N THR A 195 3.67 4.87 -17.10
CA THR A 195 2.76 5.77 -17.84
C THR A 195 1.45 5.97 -17.07
N LYS A 196 0.82 4.89 -16.59
CA LYS A 196 -0.42 4.98 -15.80
C LYS A 196 -0.26 5.81 -14.52
N PHE A 197 0.92 5.77 -13.90
CA PHE A 197 1.21 6.53 -12.70
C PHE A 197 1.51 8.00 -13.00
N VAL A 198 2.37 8.28 -13.97
CA VAL A 198 2.73 9.65 -14.37
C VAL A 198 1.51 10.44 -14.86
N TYR A 199 0.62 9.77 -15.60
CA TYR A 199 -0.61 10.35 -16.13
C TYR A 199 -1.85 9.88 -15.36
N MET A 200 -1.76 9.77 -14.03
CA MET A 200 -2.92 9.47 -13.17
C MET A 200 -4.11 10.38 -13.47
N MET A 201 -4.98 9.95 -14.38
CA MET A 201 -6.41 10.28 -14.46
C MET A 201 -7.15 9.37 -13.50
#